data_AF-W7JGS5-F1
#
_entry.id   AF-W7JGS5-F1
#
_cell.length_a   1.000
_cell.length_b   1.000
_cell.length_c   1.000
_cell.angle_alpha   90.00
_cell.angle_beta   90.00
_cell.angle_gamma   90.00
#
_symmetry.space_group_name_H-M   'P 1'
#
loop_
_entity.id
_entity.type
_entity.pdbx_description
1 polymer ?
#
loop_
_entity_poly.entity_id
_entity_poly.type
_entity_poly.pdbx_seq_one_letter_code
_entity_poly.pdbx_strand_id
1 'polypeptide(L)'
;MQRLFPSTFTAIHCRTQEMKNEICTTNISNEQQKKKPSHLIQFSPEKSISEFSLFHNFIFYKNKNILNEQKGYLVRTKNYTENEGGAICGISSLDSFFLTEH
;
A
#
# COMPACT_ATOMS: atom_id res chain seq x y z
N MET A 1 28.97 1.17 7.44
CA MET A 1 27.80 2.06 7.35
C MET A 1 26.54 1.21 7.45
N GLN A 2 25.71 1.40 8.48
CA GLN A 2 24.41 0.73 8.56
C GLN A 2 23.54 1.23 7.40
N ARG A 3 22.88 0.31 6.69
CA ARG A 3 21.92 0.69 5.64
C ARG A 3 20.78 1.45 6.31
N LEU A 4 20.60 2.72 5.95
CA LEU A 4 19.48 3.54 6.46
C LEU A 4 18.11 3.04 6.02
N PHE A 5 18.05 2.20 4.98
CA PHE A 5 16.80 1.71 4.41
C PHE A 5 16.82 0.17 4.25
N PRO A 6 15.67 -0.49 4.48
CA PRO A 6 15.54 -1.92 4.27
C PRO A 6 15.83 -2.28 2.80
N SER A 7 16.30 -3.51 2.57
CA SER A 7 16.52 -4.01 1.21
C SER A 7 15.21 -4.10 0.45
N THR A 8 15.20 -3.62 -0.79
CA THR A 8 14.02 -3.76 -1.65
C THR A 8 13.83 -5.21 -2.08
N PHE A 9 12.58 -5.62 -2.22
CA PHE A 9 12.19 -6.93 -2.75
C PHE A 9 11.13 -6.75 -3.83
N THR A 10 10.87 -7.80 -4.61
CA THR A 10 9.82 -7.75 -5.64
C THR A 10 8.50 -8.21 -5.03
N ALA A 11 7.48 -7.36 -5.08
CA ALA A 11 6.11 -7.69 -4.68
C ALA A 11 5.15 -7.45 -5.86
N ILE A 12 4.03 -8.17 -5.91
CA ILE A 12 3.00 -7.92 -6.91
C ILE A 12 2.04 -6.87 -6.35
N HIS A 13 1.96 -5.74 -7.02
CA HIS A 13 1.01 -4.67 -6.70
C HIS A 13 -0.23 -4.81 -7.58
N CYS A 14 -1.38 -4.53 -6.99
CA CYS A 14 -2.68 -4.48 -7.66
C CYS A 14 -3.13 -3.02 -7.70
N ARG A 15 -3.15 -2.41 -8.89
CA ARG A 15 -3.50 -1.00 -9.06
C ARG A 15 -4.67 -0.83 -10.00
N THR A 16 -5.53 0.12 -9.67
CA THR A 16 -6.61 0.56 -10.55
C THR A 16 -6.05 1.58 -11.54
N GLN A 17 -6.12 1.28 -12.83
CA GLN A 17 -5.72 2.18 -13.90
C GLN A 17 -6.97 2.70 -14.63
N GLU A 18 -7.00 4.00 -14.91
CA GLU A 18 -7.98 4.57 -15.82
C GLU A 18 -7.62 4.20 -17.26
N MET A 19 -8.57 3.60 -17.99
CA MET A 19 -8.43 3.45 -19.44
C MET A 19 -8.57 4.83 -20.07
N LYS A 20 -7.49 5.34 -20.66
CA LYS A 20 -7.59 6.48 -21.57
C LYS A 20 -8.34 5.99 -22.81
N ASN A 21 -9.59 6.39 -22.98
CA ASN A 21 -10.33 6.17 -24.21
C ASN A 21 -9.51 6.79 -25.34
N GLU A 22 -8.94 5.98 -26.23
CA GLU A 22 -8.46 6.49 -27.52
C GLU A 22 -9.64 7.18 -28.20
N ILE A 23 -9.43 8.44 -28.57
CA ILE A 23 -10.43 9.24 -29.28
C ILE A 23 -10.60 8.58 -30.65
N CYS A 24 -11.59 7.71 -30.82
CA CYS A 24 -12.08 7.37 -32.14
C CYS A 24 -12.82 8.61 -32.67
N THR A 25 -12.18 9.33 -33.58
CA THR A 25 -12.83 10.37 -34.40
C THR A 25 -13.81 9.71 -35.36
N THR A 26 -15.02 9.43 -34.89
CA THR A 26 -16.16 9.22 -35.77
C THR A 26 -16.95 10.52 -35.83
N ASN A 27 -16.75 11.25 -36.93
CA ASN A 27 -17.67 12.30 -37.34
C ASN A 27 -19.06 11.68 -37.49
N ILE A 28 -20.06 12.26 -36.81
CA ILE A 28 -21.43 12.57 -37.28
C ILE A 28 -22.38 12.64 -36.06
N SER A 29 -22.92 13.86 -35.87
CA SER A 29 -24.15 14.26 -35.15
C SER A 29 -24.42 13.82 -33.70
N ASN A 30 -24.53 14.84 -32.84
CA ASN A 30 -25.51 14.99 -31.75
C ASN A 30 -25.79 13.78 -30.83
N GLU A 31 -24.97 13.66 -29.78
CA GLU A 31 -25.37 13.49 -28.37
C GLU A 31 -24.08 13.32 -27.56
N GLN A 32 -23.78 14.24 -26.64
CA GLN A 32 -22.65 14.08 -25.72
C GLN A 32 -23.00 13.04 -24.65
N GLN A 33 -23.02 11.75 -25.02
CA GLN A 33 -23.02 10.66 -24.05
C GLN A 33 -21.64 10.60 -23.41
N LYS A 34 -21.53 11.18 -22.21
CA LYS A 34 -20.33 11.14 -21.38
C LYS A 34 -20.08 9.69 -20.97
N LYS A 35 -19.29 8.95 -21.77
CA LYS A 35 -18.95 7.53 -21.54
C LYS A 35 -18.29 7.40 -20.16
N LYS A 36 -18.87 6.60 -19.26
CA LYS A 36 -18.38 6.37 -17.90
C LYS A 36 -16.92 5.88 -17.97
N PRO A 37 -15.98 6.43 -17.17
CA PRO A 37 -14.61 5.93 -17.18
C PRO A 37 -14.60 4.45 -16.83
N SER A 38 -13.98 3.64 -17.69
CA SER A 38 -13.70 2.24 -17.39
C SER A 38 -12.38 2.16 -16.64
N HIS A 39 -12.41 1.51 -15.49
CA HIS A 39 -11.21 1.22 -14.71
C HIS A 39 -10.81 -0.23 -14.94
N LEU A 40 -9.52 -0.47 -15.15
CA LEU A 40 -8.96 -1.81 -15.23
C LEU A 40 -8.09 -2.06 -14.00
N ILE A 41 -8.17 -3.26 -13.46
CA ILE A 41 -7.25 -3.73 -12.42
C ILE A 41 -6.01 -4.28 -13.10
N GLN A 42 -4.84 -3.74 -12.77
CA GLN A 42 -3.55 -4.18 -13.27
C GLN A 42 -2.73 -4.78 -12.13
N PHE A 43 -2.15 -5.95 -12.39
CA PHE A 43 -1.16 -6.57 -11.51
C PHE A 43 0.23 -6.39 -12.10
N SER A 44 1.16 -5.83 -11.33
CA SER A 44 2.53 -5.58 -11.76
C SER A 44 3.54 -5.98 -10.70
N PRO A 45 4.65 -6.66 -11.08
CA PRO A 45 5.78 -6.86 -10.18
C PRO A 45 6.52 -5.53 -10.00
N GLU A 46 6.58 -5.05 -8.76
CA GLU A 46 7.20 -3.78 -8.42
C GLU A 46 8.25 -3.95 -7.32
N LYS A 47 9.32 -3.15 -7.39
CA LYS A 47 10.29 -3.05 -6.31
C LYS A 47 9.64 -2.37 -5.11
N SER A 48 9.70 -3.04 -3.97
CA SER A 48 8.91 -2.68 -2.79
C SER A 48 9.76 -2.69 -1.54
N ILE A 49 9.30 -1.94 -0.55
CA ILE A 49 9.79 -1.95 0.83
C ILE A 49 8.62 -2.22 1.77
N SER A 50 8.93 -2.83 2.91
CA SER A 50 7.96 -3.06 3.98
C SER A 50 8.31 -2.21 5.20
N GLU A 51 7.28 -1.65 5.81
CA GLU A 51 7.32 -0.93 7.09
C GLU A 51 6.69 -1.84 8.15
N PHE A 52 7.50 -2.28 9.12
CA PHE A 52 7.07 -3.13 10.23
C PHE A 52 6.74 -2.28 11.46
N SER A 53 5.56 -2.47 12.04
CA SER A 53 5.09 -1.75 13.21
C SER A 53 4.58 -2.70 14.30
N LEU A 54 4.82 -2.36 15.56
CA LEU A 54 4.39 -3.12 16.72
C LEU A 54 3.34 -2.34 17.50
N PHE A 55 2.24 -3.01 17.84
CA PHE A 55 1.26 -2.42 18.75
C PHE A 55 1.68 -2.71 20.18
N HIS A 56 1.73 -1.68 21.01
CA HIS A 56 2.12 -1.80 22.42
C HIS A 56 1.06 -1.18 23.31
N ASN A 57 0.60 -1.95 24.28
CA ASN A 57 -0.45 -1.55 25.20
C ASN A 57 0.15 -1.26 26.57
N PHE A 58 -0.08 -0.04 27.06
CA PHE A 58 0.32 0.37 28.40
C PHE A 58 -0.90 0.87 29.18
N ILE A 59 -1.10 0.35 30.40
CA ILE A 59 -2.16 0.77 31.31
C ILE A 59 -1.53 1.11 32.66
N PHE A 60 -1.82 2.31 33.16
CA PHE A 60 -1.38 2.77 34.47
C PHE A 60 -2.58 3.07 35.36
N TYR A 61 -2.46 2.73 36.65
CA TYR A 61 -3.43 3.05 37.67
C TYR A 61 -2.73 3.43 38.96
N LYS A 62 -3.06 4.61 39.53
CA LYS A 62 -2.46 5.12 40.76
C LYS A 62 -0.92 5.02 40.75
N ASN A 63 -0.30 5.46 39.64
CA ASN A 63 1.15 5.42 39.40
C ASN A 63 1.76 4.01 39.38
N LYS A 64 0.95 2.96 39.30
CA LYS A 64 1.41 1.58 39.06
C LYS A 64 1.12 1.19 37.62
N ASN A 65 2.09 0.58 36.96
CA ASN A 65 1.87 -0.06 35.67
C ASN A 65 1.11 -1.37 35.89
N ILE A 66 -0.10 -1.47 35.35
CA ILE A 66 -0.94 -2.68 35.40
C ILE A 66 -0.73 -3.55 34.16
N LEU A 67 -0.44 -2.93 33.01
CA LEU A 67 -0.21 -3.63 31.75
C LEU A 67 0.90 -2.92 30.98
N ASN A 68 1.87 -3.69 30.50
CA ASN A 68 2.97 -3.20 29.66
C ASN A 68 3.37 -4.30 28.67
N GLU A 69 2.54 -4.52 27.65
CA GLU A 69 2.69 -5.66 26.76
C GLU A 69 2.57 -5.27 25.30
N GLN A 70 3.47 -5.79 24.49
CA GLN A 70 3.35 -5.75 23.03
C GLN A 70 2.25 -6.73 22.59
N LYS A 71 1.29 -6.24 21.79
CA LYS A 71 0.13 -7.01 21.34
C LYS A 71 -0.09 -6.88 19.84
N GLY A 72 0.60 -7.74 19.09
CA GLY A 72 0.44 -7.85 17.64
C GLY A 72 1.31 -6.87 16.86
N TYR A 73 1.09 -6.86 15.55
CA TYR A 73 1.90 -6.12 14.59
C TYR A 73 1.07 -5.67 13.40
N LEU A 74 1.63 -4.75 12.62
CA LEU A 74 1.14 -4.33 11.33
C LEU A 74 2.31 -4.24 10.37
N VAL A 75 2.19 -4.87 9.21
CA VAL A 75 3.14 -4.66 8.10
C VAL A 75 2.42 -3.92 7.00
N ARG A 76 3.06 -2.87 6.49
CA ARG A 76 2.62 -2.18 5.27
C ARG A 76 3.70 -2.33 4.22
N THR A 77 3.33 -2.69 3.00
CA THR A 77 4.26 -2.81 1.87
C THR A 77 3.87 -1.81 0.80
N LYS A 78 4.86 -1.04 0.31
CA LYS A 78 4.68 -0.02 -0.72
C LYS A 78 5.77 -0.10 -1.78
N ASN A 79 5.55 0.53 -2.92
CA ASN A 79 6.61 0.70 -3.91
C ASN A 79 7.71 1.60 -3.31
N TYR A 80 8.98 1.24 -3.54
CA TYR A 80 10.12 1.98 -2.99
C TYR A 80 10.21 3.44 -3.46
N THR A 81 9.59 3.78 -4.59
CA THR A 81 9.59 5.15 -5.14
C THR A 81 8.51 6.04 -4.54
N GLU A 82 7.57 5.49 -3.78
CA GLU A 82 6.46 6.26 -3.22
C GLU A 82 6.86 6.94 -1.91
N ASN A 83 6.62 8.25 -1.87
CA ASN A 83 6.88 9.06 -0.67
C ASN A 83 5.86 8.78 0.44
N GLU A 84 4.59 8.60 0.06
CA GLU A 84 3.48 8.26 0.96
C GLU A 84 3.44 6.76 1.29
N GLY A 85 2.61 6.35 2.24
CA GLY A 85 2.49 4.95 2.64
C GLY A 85 1.14 4.54 3.22
N GLY A 86 0.10 5.35 3.04
CA GLY A 86 -1.24 5.06 3.58
C GLY A 86 -1.94 3.90 2.87
N ALA A 87 -2.39 2.89 3.62
CA ALA A 87 -3.11 1.75 3.07
C ALA A 87 -4.52 2.14 2.60
N ILE A 88 -5.24 2.92 3.41
CA ILE A 88 -6.59 3.41 3.08
C ILE A 88 -6.56 4.36 1.86
N CYS A 89 -5.45 5.08 1.67
CA CYS A 89 -5.25 5.94 0.51
C CYS A 89 -4.97 5.17 -0.79
N GLY A 90 -4.89 3.83 -0.74
CA GLY A 90 -4.61 2.99 -1.90
C GLY A 90 -3.15 3.00 -2.37
N ILE A 91 -2.22 3.41 -1.49
CA ILE A 91 -0.80 3.57 -1.82
C ILE A 91 -0.02 2.33 -1.37
N SER A 92 -0.21 1.92 -0.12
CA SER A 92 0.39 0.70 0.40
C SER A 92 -0.65 -0.42 0.56
N SER A 93 -0.16 -1.65 0.67
CA SER A 93 -0.98 -2.82 1.01
C SER A 93 -0.65 -3.30 2.41
N LEU A 94 -1.65 -3.90 3.07
CA LEU A 94 -1.40 -4.66 4.31
C LEU A 94 -0.70 -5.96 3.97
N ASP A 95 0.31 -6.29 4.75
CA ASP A 95 1.15 -7.45 4.49
C ASP A 95 1.40 -8.25 5.78
N SER A 96 2.05 -9.40 5.60
CA SER A 96 2.66 -10.19 6.67
C SER A 96 4.17 -10.27 6.44
N PHE A 97 4.89 -10.85 7.37
CA PHE A 97 6.33 -11.07 7.21
C PHE A 97 6.67 -12.54 7.42
N PHE A 98 7.71 -12.99 6.73
CA PHE A 98 8.28 -14.31 6.94
C PHE A 98 9.49 -14.19 7.85
N LEU A 99 9.50 -14.99 8.92
CA LEU A 99 10.69 -15.17 9.73
C LEU A 99 11.65 -16.05 8.95
N THR A 100 12.78 -15.49 8.54
CA THR A 100 13.87 -16.23 7.90
C THR A 100 14.91 -16.58 8.95
N GLU A 101 15.33 -17.85 8.98
CA GLU A 101 16.51 -18.25 9.75
C GLU A 101 17.75 -17.55 9.15
N HIS A 102 18.53 -16.89 10.00
CA HIS A 102 19.80 -16.26 9.64
C HIS A 102 20.97 -17.14 10.06
#